data_AF-A0A2X4WPI1-F1
#
_entry.id   AF-A0A2X4WPI1-F1
#
_cell.length_a   1.000
_cell.length_b   1.000
_cell.length_c   1.000
_cell.angle_alpha   90.00
_cell.angle_beta   90.00
_cell.angle_gamma   90.00
#
_symmetry.space_group_name_H-M   'P 1'
#
loop_
_entity.id
_entity.type
_entity.pdbx_description
1 polymer ?
#
loop_
_entity_poly.entity_id
_entity_poly.type
_entity_poly.pdbx_seq_one_letter_code
_entity_poly.pdbx_strand_id
1 'polypeptide(L)'
;MAEPAGKDITTILVAGHESAEGADVRYLEQARNRWFVTPIGRPLHNLLTRCLSSGDGTIVVVPMTMGRNPTLVADTAKTVRWLEEGAPGRLAMAAPFGSPDHLISWLRLAATGIRSRSSDAAMVIQAPSSDPFDEAELHRVAHLVRTHGAGNVVEVATTHTDDDLVDVLQRLRRLDHPHAVVVPGGFRRESPVPLDDSRFAGCEFYGPLMSERATIRIIDARIRDAMHELAHGRTGVESGLMADHGHGYAHSHAFDDSSESAHGHGHGHGHQRHPGDNPGNEHSHRHPATASSH
;
A
#
# COMPACT_ATOMS: atom_id res chain seq x y z
N MET A 1 4.48 7.50 40.30
CA MET A 1 4.04 8.63 39.47
C MET A 1 2.68 8.27 38.93
N ALA A 2 1.63 8.96 39.38
CA ALA A 2 0.28 8.73 38.89
C ALA A 2 0.17 9.24 37.45
N GLU A 3 -0.31 8.41 36.53
CA GLU A 3 -0.74 8.88 35.21
C GLU A 3 -1.80 9.96 35.42
N PRO A 4 -1.71 11.12 34.74
CA PRO A 4 -2.83 12.04 34.70
C PRO A 4 -4.05 11.28 34.18
N ALA A 5 -5.21 11.49 34.78
CA ALA A 5 -6.48 10.87 34.38
C ALA A 5 -6.79 11.23 32.91
N GLY A 6 -6.23 10.46 31.99
CA GLY A 6 -6.48 10.57 30.56
C GLY A 6 -7.91 10.14 30.32
N LYS A 7 -8.66 10.93 29.55
CA LYS A 7 -9.93 10.47 28.97
C LYS A 7 -9.73 9.05 28.42
N ASP A 8 -10.64 8.14 28.74
CA ASP A 8 -10.62 6.78 28.21
C ASP A 8 -10.45 6.80 26.69
N ILE A 9 -9.33 6.28 26.20
CA ILE A 9 -9.05 6.16 24.76
C ILE A 9 -9.35 4.72 24.33
N THR A 10 -10.24 4.58 23.36
CA THR A 10 -10.39 3.34 22.59
C THR A 10 -9.59 3.47 21.30
N THR A 11 -8.73 2.49 20.99
CA THR A 11 -7.95 2.50 19.75
C THR A 11 -8.48 1.43 18.81
N ILE A 12 -8.72 1.83 17.55
CA ILE A 12 -9.13 0.92 16.49
C ILE A 12 -8.02 0.89 15.44
N LEU A 13 -7.38 -0.26 15.29
CA LEU A 13 -6.35 -0.54 14.31
C LEU A 13 -7.03 -1.09 13.06
N VAL A 14 -7.03 -0.30 11.99
CA VAL A 14 -7.71 -0.66 10.74
C VAL A 14 -6.73 -1.34 9.80
N ALA A 15 -6.97 -2.61 9.55
CA ALA A 15 -6.10 -3.47 8.78
C ALA A 15 -6.58 -3.64 7.33
N GLY A 16 -5.63 -3.89 6.43
CA GLY A 16 -5.88 -4.31 5.05
C GLY A 16 -4.92 -5.41 4.62
N HIS A 17 -4.74 -5.55 3.30
CA HIS A 17 -3.96 -6.62 2.68
C HIS A 17 -2.52 -6.78 3.22
N GLU A 18 -1.82 -5.72 3.64
CA GLU A 18 -0.45 -5.79 4.17
C GLU A 18 -0.35 -6.56 5.49
N SER A 19 -1.49 -6.86 6.11
CA SER A 19 -1.62 -7.59 7.37
C SER A 19 -2.62 -8.75 7.29
N ALA A 20 -2.92 -9.23 6.07
CA ALA A 20 -3.93 -10.25 5.80
C ALA A 20 -5.28 -9.92 6.48
N GLU A 21 -5.79 -8.71 6.21
CA GLU A 21 -7.05 -8.21 6.77
C GLU A 21 -7.08 -8.23 8.32
N GLY A 22 -5.90 -8.06 8.93
CA GLY A 22 -5.71 -7.92 10.37
C GLY A 22 -5.23 -9.19 11.07
N ALA A 23 -5.12 -10.33 10.37
CA ALA A 23 -4.61 -11.56 10.96
C ALA A 23 -3.19 -11.36 11.53
N ASP A 24 -2.31 -10.68 10.81
CA ASP A 24 -0.91 -10.50 11.20
C ASP A 24 -0.70 -9.54 12.38
N VAL A 25 -1.71 -8.72 12.70
CA VAL A 25 -1.64 -7.70 13.75
C VAL A 25 -2.60 -7.94 14.91
N ARG A 26 -3.38 -9.04 14.89
CA ARG A 26 -4.39 -9.35 15.91
C ARG A 26 -3.81 -9.53 17.31
N TYR A 27 -2.56 -9.96 17.41
CA TYR A 27 -1.84 -10.07 18.69
C TYR A 27 -1.78 -8.72 19.45
N LEU A 28 -1.89 -7.59 18.75
CA LEU A 28 -1.86 -6.25 19.36
C LEU A 28 -3.08 -5.95 20.24
N GLU A 29 -4.20 -6.65 20.06
CA GLU A 29 -5.38 -6.52 20.95
C GLU A 29 -5.06 -6.93 22.39
N GLN A 30 -4.03 -7.77 22.58
CA GLN A 30 -3.56 -8.22 23.90
C GLN A 30 -2.50 -7.28 24.49
N ALA A 31 -1.91 -6.39 23.68
CA ALA A 31 -0.80 -5.53 24.10
C ALA A 31 -1.24 -4.32 24.94
N ARG A 32 -2.48 -3.86 24.75
CA ARG A 32 -3.09 -2.73 25.46
C ARG A 32 -4.58 -2.98 25.63
N ASN A 33 -5.11 -2.56 26.77
CA ASN A 33 -6.56 -2.55 26.96
C ASN A 33 -7.21 -1.62 25.92
N ARG A 34 -8.38 -2.04 25.42
CA ARG A 34 -9.22 -1.26 24.49
C ARG A 34 -8.57 -0.99 23.12
N TRP A 35 -7.64 -1.85 22.71
CA TRP A 35 -7.20 -1.94 21.33
C TRP A 35 -8.02 -2.99 20.61
N PHE A 36 -8.54 -2.64 19.44
CA PHE A 36 -9.33 -3.52 18.59
C PHE A 36 -8.75 -3.51 17.18
N VAL A 37 -8.66 -4.67 16.56
CA VAL A 37 -8.24 -4.83 15.16
C VAL A 37 -9.46 -5.11 14.32
N THR A 38 -9.62 -4.39 13.22
CA THR A 38 -10.74 -4.59 12.31
C THR A 38 -10.33 -4.33 10.86
N PRO A 39 -10.87 -5.07 9.88
CA PRO A 39 -10.72 -4.68 8.49
C PRO A 39 -11.62 -3.47 8.16
N ILE A 40 -11.42 -2.88 6.98
CA ILE A 40 -12.24 -1.77 6.46
C ILE A 40 -13.70 -2.16 6.20
N GLY A 41 -14.51 -1.14 5.89
CA GLY A 41 -15.89 -1.29 5.43
C GLY A 41 -16.86 -1.51 6.58
N ARG A 42 -17.80 -2.44 6.40
CA ARG A 42 -18.89 -2.68 7.37
C ARG A 42 -18.40 -3.11 8.76
N PRO A 43 -17.37 -3.98 8.91
CA PRO A 43 -16.79 -4.29 10.22
C PRO A 43 -16.32 -3.05 10.98
N LEU A 44 -15.55 -2.17 10.33
CA LEU A 44 -15.09 -0.89 10.90
C LEU A 44 -16.27 -0.01 11.33
N HIS A 45 -17.24 0.21 10.45
CA HIS A 45 -18.43 1.02 10.77
C HIS A 45 -19.17 0.48 11.99
N ASN A 46 -19.43 -0.82 12.03
CA ASN A 46 -20.16 -1.47 13.12
C ASN A 46 -19.40 -1.38 14.46
N LEU A 47 -18.07 -1.50 14.42
CA LEU A 47 -17.23 -1.37 15.60
C LEU A 47 -17.25 0.07 16.13
N LEU A 48 -17.05 1.05 15.26
CA LEU A 48 -17.10 2.47 15.61
C LEU A 48 -18.44 2.85 16.22
N THR A 49 -19.56 2.51 15.57
CA THR A 49 -20.91 2.77 16.08
C THR A 49 -21.13 2.17 17.47
N ARG A 50 -20.65 0.94 17.70
CA ARG A 50 -20.75 0.29 19.01
C ARG A 50 -19.92 1.02 20.06
N CYS A 51 -18.67 1.36 19.76
CA CYS A 51 -17.79 2.08 20.68
C CYS A 51 -18.33 3.46 21.03
N LEU A 52 -18.87 4.20 20.04
CA LEU A 52 -19.49 5.50 20.25
C LEU A 52 -20.73 5.43 21.15
N SER A 53 -21.50 4.34 21.03
CA SER A 53 -22.70 4.10 21.84
C SER A 53 -22.40 3.62 23.26
N SER A 54 -21.18 3.13 23.52
CA SER A 54 -20.83 2.46 24.79
C SER A 54 -20.25 3.39 25.87
N GLY A 55 -20.10 4.69 25.60
CA GLY A 55 -19.62 5.68 26.57
C GLY A 55 -19.15 6.96 25.91
N ASP A 56 -18.55 7.87 26.67
CA ASP A 56 -18.12 9.22 26.22
C ASP A 56 -16.63 9.33 25.87
N GLY A 57 -15.91 8.21 25.89
CA GLY A 57 -14.49 8.14 25.57
C GLY A 57 -14.16 8.60 24.15
N THR A 58 -12.90 8.97 23.95
CA THR A 58 -12.36 9.32 22.63
C THR A 58 -11.92 8.06 21.90
N ILE A 59 -12.19 7.98 20.61
CA ILE A 59 -11.80 6.87 19.76
C ILE A 59 -10.74 7.36 18.78
N VAL A 60 -9.59 6.69 18.78
CA VAL A 60 -8.52 6.94 17.82
C VAL A 60 -8.45 5.79 16.83
N VAL A 61 -8.55 6.13 15.55
CA VAL A 61 -8.49 5.17 14.44
C VAL A 61 -7.12 5.25 13.78
N VAL A 62 -6.41 4.14 13.69
CA VAL A 62 -5.05 4.06 13.15
C VAL A 62 -5.04 3.13 11.93
N PRO A 63 -4.84 3.65 10.72
CA PRO A 63 -4.64 2.81 9.54
C PRO A 63 -3.32 2.01 9.64
N MET A 64 -3.42 0.69 9.61
CA MET A 64 -2.30 -0.26 9.71
C MET A 64 -1.79 -0.64 8.32
N THR A 65 -1.07 0.30 7.70
CA THR A 65 -0.36 0.12 6.41
C THR A 65 1.08 0.59 6.55
N MET A 66 2.00 -0.06 5.83
CA MET A 66 3.38 0.37 5.63
C MET A 66 3.51 1.34 4.44
N GLY A 67 2.38 1.90 3.99
CA GLY A 67 2.29 2.89 2.93
C GLY A 67 1.95 2.34 1.55
N ARG A 68 1.79 1.02 1.39
CA ARG A 68 1.39 0.43 0.11
C ARG A 68 -0.12 0.36 -0.05
N ASN A 69 -0.93 0.80 0.91
CA ASN A 69 -2.39 0.78 0.79
C ASN A 69 -2.98 2.17 1.07
N PRO A 70 -2.86 3.12 0.13
CA PRO A 70 -3.45 4.45 0.29
C PRO A 70 -5.00 4.39 0.33
N THR A 71 -5.61 3.44 -0.37
CA THR A 71 -7.08 3.23 -0.39
C THR A 71 -7.63 2.88 0.99
N LEU A 72 -6.93 2.04 1.76
CA LEU A 72 -7.24 1.71 3.16
C LEU A 72 -7.32 2.99 4.01
N VAL A 73 -6.39 3.92 3.81
CA VAL A 73 -6.37 5.20 4.53
C VAL A 73 -7.58 6.04 4.12
N ALA A 74 -7.84 6.19 2.82
CA ALA A 74 -8.96 6.96 2.30
C ALA A 74 -10.33 6.39 2.75
N ASP A 75 -10.52 5.07 2.66
CA ASP A 75 -11.77 4.41 3.05
C ASP A 75 -12.00 4.40 4.57
N THR A 76 -10.92 4.33 5.34
CA THR A 76 -10.97 4.58 6.79
C THR A 76 -11.46 5.99 7.06
N ALA A 77 -10.89 7.00 6.38
CA ALA A 77 -11.28 8.40 6.54
C ALA A 77 -12.74 8.65 6.16
N LYS A 78 -13.22 8.07 5.05
CA LYS A 78 -14.64 8.13 4.63
C LYS A 78 -15.56 7.55 5.72
N THR A 79 -15.18 6.42 6.31
CA THR A 79 -15.97 5.77 7.37
C THR A 79 -16.00 6.61 8.64
N VAL A 80 -14.86 7.18 9.04
CA VAL A 80 -14.78 8.08 10.20
C VAL A 80 -15.61 9.34 9.95
N ARG A 81 -15.46 9.98 8.79
CA ARG A 81 -16.19 11.20 8.40
C ARG A 81 -17.71 11.03 8.54
N TRP A 82 -18.23 9.90 8.07
CA TRP A 82 -19.67 9.59 8.15
C TRP A 82 -20.18 9.56 9.60
N LEU A 83 -19.33 9.19 10.56
CA LEU A 83 -19.71 9.05 11.97
C LEU A 83 -19.35 10.29 12.81
N GLU A 84 -18.51 11.19 12.31
CA GLU A 84 -18.14 12.45 13.00
C GLU A 84 -19.35 13.34 13.30
N GLU A 85 -20.32 13.41 12.38
CA GLU A 85 -21.51 14.26 12.51
C GLU A 85 -22.32 13.92 13.78
N GLY A 86 -22.38 12.63 14.15
CA GLY A 86 -23.07 12.15 15.34
C GLY A 86 -22.22 12.13 16.61
N ALA A 87 -20.93 12.45 16.53
CA ALA A 87 -19.98 12.34 17.64
C ALA A 87 -18.88 13.43 17.61
N PRO A 88 -19.23 14.72 17.63
CA PRO A 88 -18.29 15.82 17.46
C PRO A 88 -17.20 15.80 18.54
N GLY A 89 -15.94 15.90 18.12
CA GLY A 89 -14.78 15.94 19.03
C GLY A 89 -14.45 14.62 19.74
N ARG A 90 -15.06 13.50 19.32
CA ARG A 90 -14.85 12.17 19.93
C ARG A 90 -14.09 11.20 19.04
N LEU A 91 -13.97 11.50 17.75
CA LEU A 91 -13.24 10.69 16.78
C LEU A 91 -11.98 11.43 16.34
N ALA A 92 -10.86 10.71 16.33
CA ALA A 92 -9.65 11.13 15.67
C ALA A 92 -9.13 10.01 14.78
N MET A 93 -8.61 10.40 13.63
CA MET A 93 -7.87 9.54 12.73
C MET A 93 -6.39 9.91 12.84
N ALA A 94 -5.56 8.94 13.20
CA ALA A 94 -4.12 9.13 13.21
C ALA A 94 -3.54 9.04 11.79
N ALA A 95 -2.33 9.56 11.62
CA ALA A 95 -1.51 9.22 10.46
C ALA A 95 -1.35 7.68 10.35
N PRO A 96 -1.18 7.12 9.14
CA PRO A 96 -0.96 5.70 8.96
C PRO A 96 0.25 5.22 9.77
N PHE A 97 0.26 3.93 10.11
CA PHE A 97 1.34 3.30 10.87
C PHE A 97 2.71 3.62 10.26
N GLY A 98 2.88 3.31 8.97
CA GLY A 98 4.08 3.55 8.20
C GLY A 98 3.81 4.33 6.92
N SER A 99 4.88 4.52 6.16
CA SER A 99 4.87 5.10 4.81
C SER A 99 5.83 4.26 3.95
N PRO A 100 5.80 4.38 2.61
CA PRO A 100 6.69 3.59 1.76
C PRO A 100 8.17 3.78 2.11
N ASP A 101 8.56 5.00 2.51
CA ASP A 101 9.93 5.31 2.94
C ASP A 101 10.33 4.56 4.21
N HIS A 102 9.39 4.38 5.15
CA HIS A 102 9.63 3.55 6.32
C HIS A 102 9.81 2.08 5.92
N LEU A 103 8.94 1.56 5.04
CA LEU A 103 9.05 0.19 4.51
C LEU A 103 10.42 -0.05 3.84
N ILE A 104 10.84 0.85 2.95
CA ILE A 104 12.15 0.81 2.29
C ILE A 104 13.27 0.81 3.33
N SER A 105 13.17 1.65 4.36
CA SER A 105 14.19 1.74 5.42
C SER A 105 14.32 0.42 6.20
N TRP A 106 13.21 -0.21 6.58
CA TRP A 106 13.22 -1.50 7.28
C TRP A 106 13.70 -2.64 6.38
N LEU A 107 13.31 -2.66 5.10
CA LEU A 107 13.78 -3.66 4.15
C LEU A 107 15.28 -3.51 3.86
N ARG A 108 15.81 -2.29 3.80
CA ARG A 108 17.26 -2.06 3.67
C ARG A 108 18.03 -2.52 4.91
N LEU A 109 17.46 -2.34 6.10
CA LEU A 109 18.01 -2.90 7.33
C LEU A 109 18.02 -4.44 7.26
N ALA A 110 16.93 -5.06 6.80
CA ALA A 110 16.86 -6.50 6.61
C ALA A 110 17.89 -7.00 5.59
N ALA A 111 18.03 -6.34 4.44
CA ALA A 111 19.04 -6.66 3.43
C ALA A 111 20.47 -6.61 4.02
N THR A 112 20.77 -5.60 4.82
CA THR A 112 22.06 -5.47 5.51
C THR A 112 22.28 -6.63 6.49
N GLY A 113 21.25 -6.98 7.26
CA GLY A 113 21.27 -8.14 8.16
C GLY A 113 21.51 -9.44 7.42
N ILE A 114 20.78 -9.69 6.32
CA ILE A 114 20.94 -10.87 5.48
C ILE A 114 22.38 -10.96 4.95
N ARG A 115 22.88 -9.88 4.34
CA ARG A 115 24.23 -9.82 3.76
C ARG A 115 25.31 -10.12 4.79
N SER A 116 25.12 -9.68 6.04
CA SER A 116 26.08 -9.91 7.12
C SER A 116 26.14 -11.38 7.57
N ARG A 117 25.04 -12.14 7.41
CA ARG A 117 24.94 -13.55 7.80
C ARG A 117 25.29 -14.51 6.66
N SER A 118 24.92 -14.16 5.44
CA SER A 118 25.20 -14.91 4.20
C SER A 118 25.42 -13.91 3.08
N SER A 119 26.65 -13.88 2.55
CA SER A 119 27.06 -12.92 1.53
C SER A 119 26.47 -13.21 0.15
N ASP A 120 25.97 -14.43 -0.05
CA ASP A 120 25.46 -15.00 -1.29
C ASP A 120 23.93 -15.14 -1.34
N ALA A 121 23.25 -15.03 -0.20
CA ALA A 121 21.79 -15.12 -0.14
C ALA A 121 21.09 -14.00 -0.91
N ALA A 122 20.14 -14.40 -1.75
CA ALA A 122 19.14 -13.50 -2.33
C ALA A 122 18.08 -13.12 -1.28
N MET A 123 17.44 -11.97 -1.47
CA MET A 123 16.31 -11.51 -0.68
C MET A 123 15.04 -11.56 -1.55
N VAL A 124 13.98 -12.17 -1.03
CA VAL A 124 12.66 -12.17 -1.68
C VAL A 124 11.71 -11.37 -0.81
N ILE A 125 11.24 -10.23 -1.31
CA ILE A 125 10.20 -9.43 -0.64
C ILE A 125 8.85 -10.06 -1.00
N GLN A 126 8.20 -10.66 -0.01
CA GLN A 126 6.93 -11.36 -0.19
C GLN A 126 5.77 -10.54 0.37
N ALA A 127 4.72 -10.37 -0.42
CA ALA A 127 3.46 -9.78 0.01
C ALA A 127 2.28 -10.57 -0.58
N PRO A 128 1.10 -10.58 0.07
CA PRO A 128 -0.10 -11.07 -0.57
C PRO A 128 -0.41 -10.22 -1.82
N SER A 129 -0.94 -10.86 -2.86
CA SER A 129 -1.43 -10.15 -4.03
C SER A 129 -2.58 -9.21 -3.67
N SER A 130 -2.69 -8.13 -4.43
CA SER A 130 -3.68 -7.07 -4.24
C SER A 130 -4.01 -6.41 -5.57
N ASP A 131 -4.34 -5.11 -5.57
CA ASP A 131 -4.52 -4.41 -6.83
C ASP A 131 -3.17 -4.09 -7.49
N PRO A 132 -3.16 -3.85 -8.82
CA PRO A 132 -1.93 -3.65 -9.58
C PRO A 132 -1.09 -2.44 -9.15
N PHE A 133 -1.68 -1.39 -8.59
CA PHE A 133 -0.94 -0.20 -8.17
C PHE A 133 -0.14 -0.48 -6.91
N ASP A 134 -0.75 -1.16 -5.94
CA ASP A 134 -0.07 -1.61 -4.74
C ASP A 134 1.08 -2.59 -5.06
N GLU A 135 0.87 -3.48 -6.03
CA GLU A 135 1.90 -4.41 -6.51
C GLU A 135 3.04 -3.68 -7.23
N ALA A 136 2.72 -2.71 -8.10
CA ALA A 136 3.73 -1.86 -8.72
C ALA A 136 4.54 -1.08 -7.68
N GLU A 137 3.90 -0.61 -6.61
CA GLU A 137 4.56 0.05 -5.49
C GLU A 137 5.53 -0.92 -4.77
N LEU A 138 5.19 -2.20 -4.62
CA LEU A 138 6.11 -3.20 -4.07
C LEU A 138 7.34 -3.40 -4.97
N HIS A 139 7.15 -3.43 -6.28
CA HIS A 139 8.26 -3.47 -7.24
C HIS A 139 9.13 -2.21 -7.17
N ARG A 140 8.53 -1.02 -7.00
CA ARG A 140 9.27 0.23 -6.77
C ARG A 140 10.09 0.16 -5.49
N VAL A 141 9.49 -0.30 -4.39
CA VAL A 141 10.17 -0.51 -3.10
C VAL A 141 11.33 -1.48 -3.26
N ALA A 142 11.12 -2.64 -3.91
CA ALA A 142 12.17 -3.64 -4.14
C ALA A 142 13.33 -3.08 -4.98
N HIS A 143 13.01 -2.30 -6.02
CA HIS A 143 14.03 -1.60 -6.80
C HIS A 143 14.87 -0.66 -5.93
N LEU A 144 14.24 0.15 -5.07
CA LEU A 144 14.96 1.08 -4.19
C LEU A 144 15.78 0.36 -3.13
N VAL A 145 15.27 -0.76 -2.59
CA VAL A 145 16.02 -1.63 -1.66
C VAL A 145 17.23 -2.24 -2.36
N ARG A 146 17.11 -2.69 -3.61
CA ARG A 146 18.23 -3.22 -4.40
C ARG A 146 19.27 -2.13 -4.69
N THR A 147 18.83 -0.98 -5.18
CA THR A 147 19.70 0.13 -5.61
C THR A 147 20.44 0.78 -4.43
N HIS A 148 19.80 0.86 -3.26
CA HIS A 148 20.37 1.53 -2.08
C HIS A 148 20.67 0.56 -0.92
N GLY A 149 20.59 -0.74 -1.14
CA GLY A 149 20.79 -1.78 -0.12
C GLY A 149 22.21 -2.32 -0.07
N ALA A 150 22.38 -3.45 0.61
CA ALA A 150 23.67 -4.09 0.87
C ALA A 150 24.20 -4.95 -0.30
N GLY A 151 23.70 -4.73 -1.52
CA GLY A 151 24.13 -5.42 -2.73
C GLY A 151 23.62 -6.87 -2.87
N ASN A 152 22.55 -7.25 -2.16
CA ASN A 152 21.85 -8.51 -2.38
C ASN A 152 21.10 -8.48 -3.72
N VAL A 153 20.89 -9.65 -4.32
CA VAL A 153 19.81 -9.80 -5.30
C VAL A 153 18.49 -9.67 -4.57
N VAL A 154 17.59 -8.85 -5.10
CA VAL A 154 16.28 -8.59 -4.51
C VAL A 154 15.22 -8.90 -5.55
N GLU A 155 14.35 -9.86 -5.23
CA GLU A 155 13.19 -10.25 -6.03
C GLU A 155 11.90 -9.95 -5.26
N VAL A 156 10.78 -9.89 -5.98
CA VAL A 156 9.44 -9.71 -5.42
C VAL A 156 8.61 -10.97 -5.66
N ALA A 157 7.83 -11.35 -4.65
CA ALA A 157 6.81 -12.37 -4.75
C ALA A 157 5.46 -11.79 -4.25
N THR A 158 4.57 -11.49 -5.18
CA THR A 158 3.15 -11.22 -4.90
C THR A 158 2.40 -12.54 -4.98
N THR A 159 1.86 -13.00 -3.86
CA THR A 159 1.35 -14.37 -3.74
C THR A 159 -0.15 -14.41 -3.61
N HIS A 160 -0.82 -15.14 -4.51
CA HIS A 160 -2.16 -15.70 -4.29
C HIS A 160 -2.08 -17.07 -3.63
N THR A 161 -1.03 -17.81 -3.96
CA THR A 161 -0.77 -19.18 -3.52
C THR A 161 0.71 -19.37 -3.18
N ASP A 162 1.03 -20.49 -2.55
CA ASP A 162 2.42 -20.86 -2.24
C ASP A 162 3.24 -21.10 -3.52
N ASP A 163 2.61 -21.51 -4.62
CA ASP A 163 3.27 -21.79 -5.89
C ASP A 163 3.89 -20.52 -6.51
N ASP A 164 3.28 -19.34 -6.28
CA ASP A 164 3.83 -18.05 -6.74
C ASP A 164 5.19 -17.76 -6.10
N LEU A 165 5.35 -18.09 -4.82
CA LEU A 165 6.63 -17.96 -4.12
C LEU A 165 7.63 -19.02 -4.64
N VAL A 166 7.18 -20.25 -4.85
CA VAL A 166 8.02 -21.33 -5.40
C VAL A 166 8.60 -20.95 -6.76
N ASP A 167 7.82 -20.32 -7.65
CA ASP A 167 8.29 -19.90 -8.98
C ASP A 167 9.41 -18.86 -8.91
N VAL A 168 9.32 -17.90 -7.99
CA VAL A 168 10.38 -16.91 -7.73
C VAL A 168 11.64 -17.60 -7.22
N LEU A 169 11.51 -18.55 -6.29
CA LEU A 169 12.63 -19.30 -5.74
C LEU A 169 13.32 -20.19 -6.79
N GLN A 170 12.54 -20.85 -7.65
CA GLN A 170 13.09 -21.62 -8.77
C GLN A 170 13.84 -20.73 -9.77
N ARG A 171 13.32 -19.54 -10.06
CA ARG A 171 14.00 -18.55 -10.89
C ARG A 171 15.34 -18.15 -10.28
N LEU A 172 15.38 -17.83 -8.99
CA LEU A 172 16.63 -17.51 -8.27
C LEU A 172 17.66 -18.65 -8.33
N ARG A 173 17.23 -19.90 -8.11
CA ARG A 173 18.12 -21.07 -8.25
C ARG A 173 18.72 -21.19 -9.64
N ARG A 174 17.94 -20.93 -10.70
CA ARG A 174 18.44 -20.94 -12.10
C ARG A 174 19.40 -19.78 -12.39
N LEU A 175 19.35 -18.72 -11.59
CA LEU A 175 20.25 -17.56 -11.65
C LEU A 175 21.44 -17.70 -10.67
N ASP A 176 21.74 -18.92 -10.22
CA ASP A 176 22.85 -19.23 -9.30
C ASP A 176 22.71 -18.62 -7.89
N HIS A 177 21.47 -18.40 -7.44
CA HIS A 177 21.13 -18.04 -6.07
C HIS A 177 20.36 -19.18 -5.38
N PRO A 178 21.05 -20.25 -4.92
CA PRO A 178 20.41 -21.40 -4.30
C PRO A 178 19.84 -21.11 -2.91
N HIS A 179 20.31 -20.03 -2.27
CA HIS A 179 19.88 -19.58 -0.96
C HIS A 179 19.09 -18.28 -1.05
N ALA A 180 17.91 -18.25 -0.42
CA ALA A 180 17.04 -17.09 -0.42
C ALA A 180 16.45 -16.84 0.98
N VAL A 181 16.35 -15.56 1.35
CA VAL A 181 15.68 -15.12 2.57
C VAL A 181 14.38 -14.43 2.20
N VAL A 182 13.26 -14.99 2.64
CA VAL A 182 11.93 -14.42 2.45
C VAL A 182 11.68 -13.37 3.53
N VAL A 183 11.45 -12.14 3.10
CA VAL A 183 11.23 -10.97 3.96
C VAL A 183 9.81 -10.46 3.71
N PRO A 184 9.00 -10.22 4.74
CA PRO A 184 7.63 -9.77 4.53
C PRO A 184 7.59 -8.31 4.07
N GLY A 185 6.81 -8.01 3.03
CA GLY A 185 6.49 -6.67 2.54
C GLY A 185 5.32 -6.00 3.30
N GLY A 186 5.16 -6.35 4.58
CA GLY A 186 4.02 -5.98 5.42
C GLY A 186 4.22 -6.41 6.87
N PHE A 187 3.13 -6.80 7.54
CA PHE A 187 3.13 -7.09 8.98
C PHE A 187 3.33 -8.57 9.35
N ARG A 188 3.44 -9.47 8.35
CA ARG A 188 3.55 -10.92 8.55
C ARG A 188 4.62 -11.29 9.57
N ARG A 189 4.23 -12.18 10.49
CA ARG A 189 5.09 -12.68 11.58
C ARG A 189 5.42 -14.16 11.48
N GLU A 190 4.55 -14.92 10.82
CA GLU A 190 4.69 -16.36 10.65
C GLU A 190 5.29 -16.67 9.30
N SER A 191 6.10 -17.73 9.25
CA SER A 191 6.79 -18.14 8.04
C SER A 191 5.79 -18.55 6.95
N PRO A 192 5.82 -17.94 5.75
CA PRO A 192 5.11 -18.46 4.59
C PRO A 192 5.85 -19.66 3.96
N VAL A 193 7.02 -20.02 4.50
CA VAL A 193 7.85 -21.14 4.05
C VAL A 193 7.58 -22.33 4.97
N PRO A 194 6.94 -23.41 4.48
CA PRO A 194 6.76 -24.65 5.24
C PRO A 194 8.12 -25.32 5.46
N LEU A 195 8.41 -25.71 6.71
CA LEU A 195 9.71 -26.30 7.09
C LEU A 195 9.98 -27.66 6.43
N ASP A 196 8.92 -28.42 6.12
CA ASP A 196 9.02 -29.81 5.64
C ASP A 196 8.78 -29.94 4.11
N ASP A 197 8.65 -28.83 3.37
CA ASP A 197 8.41 -28.86 1.93
C ASP A 197 9.70 -28.62 1.13
N SER A 198 10.17 -29.67 0.44
CA SER A 198 11.37 -29.66 -0.40
C SER A 198 11.38 -28.58 -1.49
N ARG A 199 10.21 -28.07 -1.92
CA ARG A 199 10.12 -26.98 -2.90
C ARG A 199 10.75 -25.69 -2.38
N PHE A 200 10.81 -25.53 -1.06
CA PHE A 200 11.42 -24.40 -0.36
C PHE A 200 12.83 -24.69 0.18
N ALA A 201 13.47 -25.78 -0.25
CA ALA A 201 14.84 -26.09 0.16
C ALA A 201 15.79 -24.89 -0.10
N GLY A 202 16.62 -24.57 0.89
CA GLY A 202 17.53 -23.42 0.84
C GLY A 202 16.88 -22.06 1.11
N CYS A 203 15.62 -22.04 1.55
CA CYS A 203 14.91 -20.81 1.89
C CYS A 203 14.75 -20.66 3.40
N GLU A 204 14.97 -19.44 3.90
CA GLU A 204 14.68 -19.08 5.29
C GLU A 204 13.67 -17.93 5.34
N PHE A 205 12.87 -17.87 6.41
CA PHE A 205 12.05 -16.70 6.69
C PHE A 205 12.82 -15.74 7.60
N TYR A 206 12.87 -14.46 7.21
CA TYR A 206 13.56 -13.42 7.96
C TYR A 206 12.94 -13.17 9.34
N GLY A 207 11.62 -13.39 9.46
CA GLY A 207 10.83 -12.94 10.61
C GLY A 207 10.14 -11.60 10.32
N PRO A 208 9.42 -11.04 11.33
CA PRO A 208 8.78 -9.75 11.19
C PRO A 208 9.82 -8.63 11.02
N LEU A 209 9.53 -7.65 10.16
CA LEU A 209 10.39 -6.48 9.94
C LEU A 209 10.62 -5.65 11.21
N MET A 210 9.70 -5.74 12.17
CA MET A 210 9.72 -4.99 13.41
C MET A 210 9.42 -5.88 14.60
N SER A 211 10.12 -5.60 15.70
CA SER A 211 9.75 -6.17 16.99
C SER A 211 8.37 -5.64 17.42
N GLU A 212 7.64 -6.45 18.16
CA GLU A 212 6.34 -6.08 18.74
C GLU A 212 6.43 -4.80 19.57
N ARG A 213 7.50 -4.64 20.37
CA ARG A 213 7.72 -3.43 21.17
C ARG A 213 7.88 -2.17 20.30
N ALA A 214 8.52 -2.30 19.14
CA ALA A 214 8.65 -1.19 18.21
C ALA A 214 7.31 -0.84 17.56
N THR A 215 6.53 -1.84 17.15
CA THR A 215 5.16 -1.66 16.63
C THR A 215 4.27 -0.92 17.63
N ILE A 216 4.23 -1.39 18.88
CA ILE A 216 3.45 -0.76 19.95
C ILE A 216 3.88 0.69 20.17
N ARG A 217 5.19 0.97 20.19
CA ARG A 217 5.69 2.34 20.37
C ARG A 217 5.29 3.29 19.24
N ILE A 218 5.25 2.81 18.00
CA ILE A 218 4.79 3.61 16.87
C ILE A 218 3.31 3.91 17.02
N ILE A 219 2.49 2.91 17.35
CA ILE A 219 1.05 3.09 17.55
C ILE A 219 0.79 4.08 18.71
N ASP A 220 1.47 3.91 19.85
CA ASP A 220 1.38 4.83 20.99
C ASP A 220 1.77 6.28 20.59
N ALA A 221 2.74 6.46 19.70
CA ALA A 221 3.08 7.77 19.16
C ALA A 221 1.99 8.33 18.25
N ARG A 222 1.46 7.52 17.31
CA ARG A 222 0.35 7.90 16.43
C ARG A 222 -0.90 8.31 17.21
N ILE A 223 -1.21 7.59 18.29
CA ILE A 223 -2.33 7.93 19.17
C ILE A 223 -2.10 9.28 19.85
N ARG A 224 -0.89 9.51 20.40
CA ARG A 224 -0.57 10.77 21.07
C ARG A 224 -0.67 11.96 20.11
N ASP A 225 -0.15 11.81 18.91
CA ASP A 225 -0.19 12.85 17.88
C ASP A 225 -1.64 13.14 17.47
N ALA A 226 -2.45 12.11 17.21
CA ALA A 226 -3.87 12.26 16.86
C ALA A 226 -4.67 12.96 17.97
N MET A 227 -4.43 12.62 19.24
CA MET A 227 -5.06 13.27 20.38
C MET A 227 -4.65 14.74 20.53
N HIS A 228 -3.39 15.05 20.25
CA HIS A 228 -2.90 16.43 20.25
C HIS A 228 -3.60 17.26 19.16
N GLU A 229 -3.71 16.72 17.95
CA GLU A 229 -4.41 17.36 16.84
C GLU A 229 -5.90 17.55 17.13
N LEU A 230 -6.55 16.54 17.73
CA LEU A 230 -7.95 16.62 18.12
C LEU A 230 -8.20 17.72 19.16
N ALA A 231 -7.28 17.92 20.09
CA ALA A 231 -7.35 19.02 21.06
C ALA A 231 -7.31 20.41 20.40
N HIS A 232 -6.82 20.49 19.16
CA HIS A 232 -6.81 21.71 18.34
C HIS A 232 -7.95 21.73 17.31
N GLY A 233 -8.94 20.84 17.43
CA GLY A 233 -10.09 20.75 16.53
C GLY A 233 -9.80 20.11 15.18
N ARG A 234 -8.66 19.44 15.03
CA ARG A 234 -8.29 18.73 13.79
C ARG A 234 -8.44 17.23 14.00
N THR A 235 -9.33 16.59 13.26
CA THR A 235 -9.62 15.16 13.46
C THR A 235 -8.69 14.25 12.65
N GLY A 236 -7.95 14.79 11.68
CA GLY A 236 -7.09 14.04 10.76
C GLY A 236 -7.82 13.43 9.57
N VAL A 237 -9.16 13.55 9.53
CA VAL A 237 -9.98 13.01 8.45
C VAL A 237 -9.71 13.70 7.11
N GLU A 238 -9.52 15.02 7.07
CA GLU A 238 -9.20 15.70 5.80
C GLU A 238 -7.91 15.17 5.19
N SER A 239 -6.87 14.93 6.01
CA SER A 239 -5.62 14.35 5.53
C SER A 239 -5.82 12.92 5.02
N GLY A 240 -6.66 12.12 5.68
CA GLY A 240 -6.94 10.74 5.26
C GLY A 240 -7.72 10.67 3.95
N LEU A 241 -8.68 11.58 3.73
CA LEU A 241 -9.45 11.65 2.48
C LEU A 241 -8.56 11.98 1.27
N MET A 242 -7.45 12.68 1.47
CA MET A 242 -6.51 13.03 0.40
C MET A 242 -5.48 11.94 0.10
N ALA A 243 -5.51 10.80 0.83
CA ALA A 243 -4.45 9.81 0.78
C ALA A 243 -4.35 9.05 -0.55
N ASP A 244 -5.46 8.84 -1.28
CA ASP A 244 -5.46 8.11 -2.57
C ASP A 244 -5.22 9.02 -3.78
N HIS A 245 -5.35 10.34 -3.63
CA HIS A 245 -5.20 11.32 -4.73
C HIS A 245 -3.78 11.42 -5.29
N GLY A 246 -2.75 11.06 -4.53
CA GLY A 246 -1.34 11.13 -4.96
C GLY A 246 -0.79 9.88 -5.66
N HIS A 247 -1.54 8.77 -5.68
CA HIS A 247 -1.00 7.44 -5.99
C HIS A 247 -1.46 6.84 -7.33
N GLY A 248 -1.82 7.67 -8.31
CA GLY A 248 -2.21 7.21 -9.65
C GLY A 248 -3.62 6.60 -9.74
N TYR A 249 -4.26 6.29 -8.62
CA TYR A 249 -5.67 5.88 -8.54
C TYR A 249 -6.63 6.92 -9.11
N ALA A 250 -6.31 8.21 -8.99
CA ALA A 250 -7.18 9.31 -9.41
C ALA A 250 -7.23 9.56 -10.94
N HIS A 251 -6.48 8.80 -11.74
CA HIS A 251 -6.37 9.04 -13.19
C HIS A 251 -6.66 7.83 -14.07
N SER A 252 -7.07 6.70 -13.51
CA SER A 252 -7.65 5.59 -14.28
C SER A 252 -9.10 5.89 -14.67
N HIS A 253 -9.29 6.89 -15.52
CA HIS A 253 -10.44 6.89 -16.43
C HIS A 253 -10.23 5.74 -17.43
N ALA A 254 -10.55 4.53 -17.00
CA ALA A 254 -10.71 3.41 -17.90
C ALA A 254 -11.94 3.71 -18.77
N PHE A 255 -11.70 4.26 -19.97
CA PHE A 255 -12.57 4.26 -21.15
C PHE A 255 -14.07 4.08 -20.88
N ASP A 256 -14.77 5.18 -20.56
CA ASP A 256 -16.20 5.28 -20.82
C ASP A 256 -16.39 6.33 -21.93
N ASP A 257 -15.86 5.99 -23.11
CA ASP A 257 -16.08 6.73 -24.35
C ASP A 257 -16.09 5.74 -25.52
N SER A 258 -17.05 4.82 -25.50
CA SER A 258 -17.60 4.16 -26.70
C SER A 258 -18.78 3.24 -26.35
N SER A 259 -19.94 3.82 -26.13
CA SER A 259 -21.18 3.19 -26.62
C SER A 259 -22.13 4.29 -27.09
N GLU A 260 -21.79 4.84 -28.25
CA GLU A 260 -22.74 5.56 -29.09
C GLU A 260 -24.00 4.69 -29.22
N SER A 261 -25.08 5.20 -28.63
CA SER A 261 -26.41 4.70 -28.84
C SER A 261 -26.71 4.76 -30.33
N ALA A 262 -27.00 3.58 -30.87
CA ALA A 262 -27.55 3.41 -32.19
C ALA A 262 -28.85 4.22 -32.33
N HIS A 263 -28.78 5.33 -33.07
CA HIS A 263 -29.94 5.96 -33.69
C HIS A 263 -29.73 6.00 -35.19
N GLY A 264 -30.44 5.09 -35.87
CA GLY A 264 -30.51 5.07 -37.31
C GLY A 264 -31.31 6.25 -37.85
N HIS A 265 -30.79 6.88 -38.89
CA HIS A 265 -31.58 7.48 -39.96
C HIS A 265 -30.88 7.22 -41.29
N GLY A 266 -31.60 6.54 -42.19
CA GLY A 266 -31.21 6.37 -43.58
C GLY A 266 -31.48 7.60 -44.44
N HIS A 267 -31.17 7.42 -45.74
CA HIS A 267 -31.22 8.34 -46.90
C HIS A 267 -29.85 8.97 -47.22
N GLY A 268 -29.30 8.92 -48.42
CA GLY A 268 -29.70 8.34 -49.71
C GLY A 268 -28.63 8.76 -50.72
N HIS A 269 -28.31 7.89 -51.68
CA HIS A 269 -27.31 8.19 -52.73
C HIS A 269 -27.81 9.27 -53.69
N GLY A 270 -26.94 10.25 -53.99
CA GLY A 270 -27.12 11.22 -55.06
C GLY A 270 -25.79 11.74 -55.56
N HIS A 271 -25.35 11.24 -56.72
CA HIS A 271 -24.22 11.81 -57.47
C HIS A 271 -24.66 13.07 -58.22
N GLN A 272 -23.90 14.16 -58.15
CA GLN A 272 -23.93 15.20 -59.19
C GLN A 272 -22.65 16.08 -59.24
N ARG A 273 -21.81 15.76 -60.23
CA ARG A 273 -21.05 16.61 -61.18
C ARG A 273 -20.17 17.80 -60.70
N HIS A 274 -18.88 17.71 -61.05
CA HIS A 274 -17.92 18.79 -61.43
C HIS A 274 -18.51 19.82 -62.43
N PRO A 275 -17.93 21.05 -62.67
CA PRO A 275 -16.47 21.34 -62.80
C PRO A 275 -15.95 22.76 -62.41
N GLY A 276 -14.61 22.94 -62.47
CA GLY A 276 -13.86 24.21 -62.57
C GLY A 276 -13.35 24.75 -61.23
N ASP A 277 -12.12 25.19 -61.01
CA ASP A 277 -10.97 25.50 -61.88
C ASP A 277 -9.65 25.33 -61.09
N ASN A 278 -8.57 25.20 -61.86
CA ASN A 278 -7.19 24.83 -61.49
C ASN A 278 -6.38 26.06 -60.95
N PRO A 279 -5.04 26.01 -60.83
CA PRO A 279 -4.25 25.71 -59.62
C PRO A 279 -3.37 26.89 -59.14
N GLY A 280 -2.74 26.75 -57.98
CA GLY A 280 -1.70 27.67 -57.57
C GLY A 280 -0.91 27.25 -56.33
N ASN A 281 0.23 26.62 -56.60
CA ASN A 281 1.53 26.85 -55.97
C ASN A 281 2.08 25.79 -54.99
N GLU A 282 2.96 24.97 -55.57
CA GLU A 282 4.01 24.18 -54.95
C GLU A 282 5.00 25.06 -54.17
N HIS A 283 5.55 24.59 -53.05
CA HIS A 283 6.93 24.86 -52.57
C HIS A 283 7.29 23.78 -51.53
N SER A 284 7.98 22.70 -51.93
CA SER A 284 9.44 22.49 -51.86
C SER A 284 10.02 22.30 -50.45
N HIS A 285 10.56 21.09 -50.22
CA HIS A 285 11.35 20.67 -49.06
C HIS A 285 12.69 21.42 -48.94
N ARG A 286 13.16 21.61 -47.70
CA ARG A 286 14.60 21.77 -47.42
C ARG A 286 14.99 21.34 -46.00
N HIS A 287 15.84 20.33 -45.92
CA HIS A 287 16.65 19.98 -44.74
C HIS A 287 17.95 20.82 -44.74
N PRO A 288 18.54 21.09 -43.56
CA PRO A 288 19.98 21.31 -43.45
C PRO A 288 20.69 20.10 -42.82
N ALA A 289 21.85 19.82 -43.40
CA ALA A 289 22.76 18.75 -43.08
C ALA A 289 23.75 19.12 -41.95
N THR A 290 24.28 18.06 -41.37
CA THR A 290 25.49 17.93 -40.54
C THR A 290 26.71 18.66 -41.10
N ALA A 291 27.50 19.28 -40.23
CA ALA A 291 28.87 19.71 -40.50
C ALA A 291 29.85 19.01 -39.54
N SER A 292 30.89 18.42 -40.13
CA SER A 292 32.07 17.85 -39.47
C SER A 292 33.30 18.73 -39.72
N SER A 293 34.30 18.51 -38.87
CA SER A 293 35.74 18.88 -38.93
C SER A 293 36.15 20.35 -38.76
N HIS A 294 36.87 20.63 -37.67
CA HIS A 294 38.34 20.60 -37.67
C HIS A 294 38.88 20.14 -36.31
#